data_AF-A0A2R6F9N5-F1
#
_entry.id   AF-A0A2R6F9N5-F1
#
_cell.length_a   1.000
_cell.length_b   1.000
_cell.length_c   1.000
_cell.angle_alpha   90.00
_cell.angle_beta   90.00
_cell.angle_gamma   90.00
#
_symmetry.space_group_name_H-M   'P 1'
#
loop_
_entity.id
_entity.type
_entity.pdbx_description
1 polymer ?
#
loop_
_entity_poly.entity_id
_entity_poly.type
_entity_poly.pdbx_seq_one_letter_code
_entity_poly.pdbx_strand_id
1 'polypeptide(L)'
;MLNHPSSAGKSDRNGSERPKSVLFCQNCGHESPIAGDWHIARVDRRTRREKVVYTCPECARTVTTRPDSSRDGNRRADQGPVSNAQ
;
A
#
# COMPACT_ATOMS: atom_id res chain seq x y z
N MET A 1 27.31 11.99 -38.00
CA MET A 1 27.05 10.54 -37.82
C MET A 1 27.86 10.15 -36.60
N LEU A 2 27.34 9.92 -35.38
CA LEU A 2 26.16 9.20 -34.90
C LEU A 2 25.49 9.92 -33.72
N ASN A 3 24.18 9.68 -33.58
CA ASN A 3 23.30 10.03 -32.46
C ASN A 3 23.48 9.12 -31.20
N HIS A 4 22.90 9.60 -30.09
CA HIS A 4 22.17 8.93 -28.98
C HIS A 4 22.81 9.08 -27.57
N PRO A 5 22.05 9.03 -26.45
CA PRO A 5 21.12 10.07 -25.98
C PRO A 5 21.24 10.36 -24.45
N SER A 6 20.48 11.36 -24.00
CA SER A 6 20.14 11.71 -22.61
C SER A 6 19.95 10.52 -21.68
N SER A 7 20.36 10.69 -20.42
CA SER A 7 19.55 10.31 -19.27
C SER A 7 19.99 11.13 -18.07
N ALA A 8 19.29 12.25 -17.87
CA ALA A 8 19.25 12.93 -16.59
C ALA A 8 19.04 11.87 -15.51
N GLY A 9 20.02 11.71 -14.63
CA GLY A 9 19.88 10.93 -13.41
C GLY A 9 18.79 11.56 -12.57
N LYS A 10 17.54 11.14 -12.82
CA LYS A 10 16.45 11.34 -11.89
C LYS A 10 16.82 10.49 -10.70
N SER A 11 17.45 11.14 -9.73
CA SER A 11 17.38 10.68 -8.36
C SER A 11 15.90 10.71 -8.02
N ASP A 12 15.22 9.59 -8.29
CA ASP A 12 13.89 9.28 -7.80
C ASP A 12 13.98 9.27 -6.27
N ARG A 13 13.99 10.47 -5.69
CA ARG A 13 13.55 10.72 -4.32
C ARG A 13 12.04 10.50 -4.30
N ASN A 14 11.61 9.30 -4.66
CA ASN A 14 10.29 8.83 -4.34
C ASN A 14 10.39 8.37 -2.88
N GLY A 15 10.28 9.34 -1.97
CA GLY A 15 10.15 9.14 -0.53
C GLY A 15 8.83 8.44 -0.19
N SER A 16 8.64 7.25 -0.74
CA SER A 16 7.57 6.30 -0.43
C SER A 16 8.16 4.91 -0.31
N GLU A 17 9.36 4.77 0.25
CA GLU A 17 9.79 3.52 0.89
C GLU A 17 8.94 3.31 2.14
N ARG A 18 7.66 3.01 1.90
CA ARG A 18 6.71 2.51 2.89
C ARG A 18 7.40 1.32 3.57
N PRO A 19 7.28 1.16 4.90
CA PRO A 19 8.03 0.15 5.63
C PRO A 19 7.84 -1.22 4.99
N LYS A 20 8.97 -1.89 4.73
CA LYS A 20 9.09 -3.19 4.06
C LYS A 20 8.53 -4.28 4.99
N SER A 21 7.22 -4.30 5.21
CA SER A 21 6.57 -5.41 5.90
C SER A 21 6.52 -6.61 4.94
N VAL A 22 7.15 -7.71 5.35
CA VAL A 22 6.96 -9.02 4.70
C VAL A 22 5.67 -9.62 5.24
N LEU A 23 4.86 -10.19 4.35
CA LEU A 23 3.72 -10.99 4.72
C LEU A 23 4.09 -12.47 4.61
N PHE A 24 3.43 -13.29 5.42
CA PHE A 24 3.62 -14.73 5.47
C PHE A 24 2.26 -15.40 5.28
N CYS A 25 2.15 -16.33 4.34
CA CYS A 25 0.95 -17.12 4.17
C CYS A 25 0.95 -18.26 5.21
N GLN A 26 -0.04 -18.26 6.10
CA GLN A 26 -0.16 -19.30 7.15
C GLN A 26 -0.58 -20.69 6.62
N ASN A 27 -0.87 -20.82 5.33
CA ASN A 27 -1.33 -22.09 4.74
C ASN A 27 -0.22 -22.85 4.02
N CYS A 28 0.55 -22.17 3.16
CA CYS A 28 1.64 -22.78 2.39
C CYS A 28 3.04 -22.33 2.83
N GLY A 29 3.14 -21.35 3.73
CA GLY A 29 4.42 -20.79 4.16
C GLY A 29 5.04 -19.81 3.17
N HIS A 30 4.32 -19.37 2.13
CA HIS A 30 4.84 -18.38 1.17
C HIS A 30 5.11 -17.04 1.85
N GLU A 31 6.30 -16.48 1.64
CA GLU A 31 6.76 -15.23 2.23
C GLU A 31 7.09 -14.24 1.11
N SER A 32 6.46 -13.07 1.14
CA SER A 32 6.68 -12.05 0.13
C SER A 32 6.54 -10.65 0.73
N PRO A 33 7.32 -9.66 0.27
CA PRO A 33 7.12 -8.26 0.63
C PRO A 33 5.68 -7.82 0.34
N ILE A 34 5.11 -6.91 1.14
CA ILE A 34 3.73 -6.41 0.94
C ILE A 34 3.47 -5.78 -0.45
N ALA A 35 4.52 -5.30 -1.11
CA ALA A 35 4.49 -4.76 -2.48
C ALA A 35 5.06 -5.74 -3.53
N GLY A 36 5.32 -6.99 -3.13
CA GLY A 36 5.80 -8.05 -3.99
C GLY A 36 4.65 -8.81 -4.64
N ASP A 37 4.72 -10.14 -4.58
CA ASP A 37 3.93 -11.05 -5.41
C ASP A 37 2.49 -11.33 -4.93
N TRP A 38 1.99 -10.54 -3.98
CA TRP A 38 0.63 -10.76 -3.47
C TRP A 38 -0.42 -10.36 -4.51
N HIS A 39 -1.45 -11.18 -4.67
CA HIS A 39 -2.63 -10.76 -5.42
C HIS A 39 -3.45 -9.78 -4.57
N ILE A 40 -3.52 -8.54 -5.03
CA ILE A 40 -4.18 -7.45 -4.34
C ILE A 40 -5.56 -7.21 -4.95
N ALA A 41 -6.62 -7.50 -4.21
CA ALA A 41 -7.99 -7.18 -4.59
C ALA A 41 -8.51 -5.97 -3.80
N ARG A 42 -8.92 -4.92 -4.51
CA ARG A 42 -9.63 -3.78 -3.90
C ARG A 42 -11.11 -4.12 -3.80
N VAL A 43 -11.62 -4.09 -2.58
CA VAL A 43 -13.03 -4.32 -2.31
C VAL A 43 -13.66 -2.97 -2.00
N ASP A 44 -14.34 -2.40 -3.00
CA ASP A 44 -15.21 -1.26 -2.79
C ASP A 44 -16.49 -1.74 -2.11
N ARG A 45 -16.66 -1.34 -0.85
CA ARG A 45 -17.80 -1.78 -0.04
C ARG A 45 -18.77 -0.63 0.22
N ARG A 46 -19.14 0.17 -0.79
CA ARG A 46 -20.18 1.24 -0.71
C ARG A 46 -20.01 2.27 0.43
N THR A 47 -18.95 2.16 1.19
CA THR A 47 -18.68 2.86 2.44
C THR A 47 -17.28 3.41 2.30
N ARG A 48 -17.05 4.59 2.88
CA ARG A 48 -15.84 5.43 2.79
C ARG A 48 -14.49 4.77 3.14
N ARG A 49 -14.42 3.46 3.30
CA ARG A 49 -13.23 2.69 3.63
C ARG A 49 -13.00 1.64 2.55
N GLU A 50 -12.30 2.06 1.51
CA GLU A 50 -11.72 1.14 0.54
C GLU A 50 -10.84 0.14 1.30
N LYS A 51 -11.06 -1.16 1.06
CA LYS A 51 -10.27 -2.22 1.70
C LYS A 51 -9.46 -2.95 0.65
N VAL A 52 -8.29 -3.36 1.06
CA VAL A 52 -7.33 -4.10 0.25
C VAL A 52 -7.17 -5.49 0.84
N VAL A 53 -7.47 -6.50 0.04
CA VAL A 53 -7.34 -7.91 0.39
C VAL A 53 -6.09 -8.45 -0.30
N TYR A 54 -5.21 -9.05 0.49
CA TYR A 54 -4.00 -9.71 0.01
C TYR A 54 -4.23 -11.21 -0.06
N THR A 55 -4.02 -11.80 -1.22
CA THR A 55 -4.23 -13.22 -1.50
C THR A 55 -2.92 -13.85 -1.96
N CYS A 56 -2.64 -15.05 -1.48
CA CYS A 56 -1.44 -15.81 -1.83
C CYS A 56 -1.52 -16.30 -3.29
N PRO A 57 -0.47 -16.12 -4.12
CA PRO A 57 -0.42 -16.63 -5.49
C PRO A 57 -0.36 -18.15 -5.56
N GLU A 58 0.28 -18.79 -4.57
CA GLU A 58 0.51 -20.25 -4.57
C GLU A 58 -0.75 -21.04 -4.22
N CYS A 59 -1.54 -20.58 -3.24
CA CYS A 59 -2.66 -21.35 -2.69
C CYS A 59 -4.00 -20.62 -2.74
N ALA A 60 -4.05 -19.42 -3.33
CA ALA A 60 -5.23 -18.56 -3.41
C ALA A 60 -5.89 -18.21 -2.06
N ARG A 61 -5.19 -18.44 -0.94
CA ARG A 61 -5.70 -18.15 0.41
C ARG A 61 -5.54 -16.67 0.72
N THR A 62 -6.57 -16.07 1.30
CA THR A 62 -6.48 -14.72 1.86
C THR A 62 -5.49 -14.69 3.01
N VAL A 63 -4.47 -13.85 2.89
CA VAL A 63 -3.42 -13.68 3.90
C VAL A 63 -3.80 -12.59 4.88
N THR A 64 -4.25 -11.44 4.39
CA THR A 64 -4.69 -10.35 5.26
C THR A 64 -5.64 -9.39 4.53
N THR A 65 -6.42 -8.63 5.29
CA THR A 65 -7.25 -7.55 4.78
C THR A 65 -6.92 -6.28 5.54
N ARG A 66 -6.59 -5.21 4.82
CA ARG A 66 -6.22 -3.92 5.41
C ARG A 66 -7.11 -2.81 4.86
N PRO A 67 -7.39 -1.75 5.63
CA PRO A 67 -7.92 -0.52 5.05
C PRO A 67 -6.88 0.07 4.08
N ASP A 68 -7.32 0.62 2.95
CA ASP A 68 -6.44 1.42 2.09
C ASP A 68 -6.10 2.72 2.85
N SER A 69 -4.92 2.75 3.46
CA SER A 69 -4.43 3.95 4.14
C SER A 69 -3.91 5.01 3.17
N SER A 70 -3.78 4.68 1.87
CA SER A 70 -3.36 5.62 0.83
C SER A 70 -4.31 6.82 0.74
N ARG A 71 -5.60 6.64 1.04
CA ARG A 71 -6.59 7.73 1.16
C ARG A 71 -6.78 8.27 2.58
N ASP A 72 -6.41 7.52 3.64
CA ASP A 72 -6.63 7.92 5.05
C ASP A 72 -5.58 8.93 5.57
N GLY A 73 -4.38 8.95 4.96
CA GLY A 73 -3.28 9.81 5.37
C GLY A 73 -3.56 11.33 5.34
N ASN A 74 -4.66 11.76 4.70
CA ASN A 74 -5.03 13.18 4.62
C ASN A 74 -6.10 13.61 5.63
N ARG A 75 -6.74 12.69 6.39
CA ARG A 75 -7.87 13.06 7.27
C ARG A 75 -7.51 13.32 8.74
N ARG A 76 -6.23 13.14 9.11
CA ARG A 76 -5.75 13.40 10.48
C ARG A 76 -5.14 14.79 10.66
N ALA A 77 -4.87 15.53 9.59
CA ALA A 77 -4.35 16.90 9.67
C ALA A 77 -5.46 17.97 9.85
N ASP A 78 -6.74 17.60 9.71
CA ASP A 78 -7.91 18.51 9.77
C ASP A 78 -8.69 18.43 11.10
N GLN A 79 -8.33 17.53 12.02
CA GLN A 79 -8.95 17.49 13.35
C GLN A 79 -8.23 18.47 14.28
N GLY A 80 -8.44 19.77 14.02
CA GLY A 80 -8.05 20.83 14.93
C GLY A 80 -8.65 20.63 16.33
N PRO A 81 -8.00 21.13 17.39
CA PRO A 81 -8.52 21.00 18.75
C PRO A 81 -9.89 21.69 18.81
N VAL A 82 -10.93 20.92 19.13
CA VAL A 82 -12.21 21.52 19.51
C VAL A 82 -12.01 22.25 20.84
N SER A 83 -11.75 23.55 20.77
CA SER A 83 -11.72 24.43 21.94
C SER A 83 -13.12 24.48 22.54
N ASN A 84 -13.34 23.72 23.61
CA ASN A 84 -14.55 23.81 24.41
C ASN A 84 -14.39 25.01 25.34
N ALA A 85 -14.92 26.17 24.95
CA ALA A 85 -15.02 27.34 25.81
C ALA A 85 -16.23 27.16 26.73
N GLN A 86 -15.98 27.18 28.04
CA GLN A 86 -16.99 27.14 29.10
C GLN A 86 -17.28 28.56 29.58
#